data_AF-A0A123TH99-F1
#
_entry.id   AF-A0A123TH99-F1
#
_cell.length_a   1.000
_cell.length_b   1.000
_cell.length_c   1.000
_cell.angle_alpha   90.00
_cell.angle_beta   90.00
_cell.angle_gamma   90.00
#
_symmetry.space_group_name_H-M   'P 1'
#
loop_
_entity.id
_entity.type
_entity.pdbx_description
1 polymer ?
#
loop_
_entity_poly.entity_id
_entity_poly.type
_entity_poly.pdbx_seq_one_letter_code
_entity_poly.pdbx_strand_id
1 'polypeptide(L)'
;MENRYRTNLKKVYLSDQELIILNKKLAQSQCPNFSYYARKTLLDPGMNFITIDTRGFQDLIFEIRRIGNNINQIARAVNQSHLLSLQQVKELQLGIAELEKQLQQDFDIKCQRLREFYGHH
;
A
#
# COMPACT_ATOMS: atom_id res chain seq x y z
N MET A 1 -41.13 23.67 12.45
CA MET A 1 -40.41 22.44 12.02
C MET A 1 -41.07 21.85 10.77
N GLU A 2 -41.47 22.69 9.82
CA GLU A 2 -42.15 22.24 8.61
C GLU A 2 -41.15 22.19 7.44
N ASN A 3 -41.16 21.07 6.72
CA ASN A 3 -40.48 20.81 5.44
C ASN A 3 -38.94 20.88 5.43
N ARG A 4 -38.28 20.11 6.29
CA ARG A 4 -36.85 19.79 6.07
C ARG A 4 -36.70 18.88 4.85
N TYR A 5 -35.99 19.35 3.82
CA TYR A 5 -35.60 18.52 2.67
C TYR A 5 -34.79 17.26 3.06
N ARG A 6 -33.96 17.37 4.11
CA ARG A 6 -33.18 16.23 4.66
C ARG A 6 -33.83 15.72 5.94
N THR A 7 -34.58 14.63 5.83
CA THR A 7 -35.39 14.05 6.91
C THR A 7 -34.68 12.89 7.63
N ASN A 8 -33.80 12.17 6.94
CA ASN A 8 -33.11 10.99 7.48
C ASN A 8 -31.94 11.37 8.39
N LEU A 9 -31.99 10.93 9.65
CA LEU A 9 -30.90 11.11 10.63
C LEU A 9 -30.10 9.80 10.77
N LYS A 10 -28.77 9.92 10.79
CA LYS A 10 -27.85 8.83 11.17
C LYS A 10 -27.00 9.29 12.35
N LYS A 11 -26.87 8.45 13.37
CA LYS A 11 -26.08 8.72 14.57
C LYS A 11 -24.82 7.85 14.56
N VAL A 12 -23.71 8.42 15.03
CA VAL A 12 -22.44 7.72 15.25
C VAL A 12 -21.96 8.12 16.63
N TYR A 13 -21.57 7.15 17.44
CA TYR A 13 -20.93 7.38 18.73
C TYR A 13 -19.42 7.40 18.53
N LEU A 14 -18.74 8.32 19.20
CA LEU A 14 -17.30 8.52 19.12
C LEU A 14 -16.74 8.49 20.54
N SER A 15 -15.58 7.88 20.70
CA SER A 15 -14.72 8.13 21.85
C SER A 15 -14.19 9.57 21.84
N ASP A 16 -13.68 10.03 22.98
CA ASP A 16 -13.10 11.37 23.11
C ASP A 16 -11.97 11.61 22.10
N GLN A 17 -11.12 10.60 21.88
CA GLN A 17 -10.03 10.67 20.93
C GLN A 17 -10.53 10.80 19.48
N GLU A 18 -11.53 10.02 19.10
CA GLU A 18 -12.14 10.10 17.77
C GLU A 18 -12.82 11.44 17.53
N LEU A 19 -13.46 12.01 18.57
CA LEU A 19 -14.07 13.33 18.51
C LEU A 19 -13.03 14.44 18.30
N ILE A 20 -11.88 14.37 18.99
CA ILE A 20 -10.76 15.31 18.79
C ILE A 20 -10.28 15.26 17.33
N ILE A 21 -10.07 14.05 16.80
CA ILE A 21 -9.64 13.85 15.41
C ILE A 21 -10.68 14.41 14.44
N LEU A 22 -11.97 14.14 14.67
CA LEU A 22 -13.06 14.64 13.84
C LEU A 22 -13.08 16.17 13.81
N ASN A 23 -12.98 16.83 14.97
CA ASN A 23 -13.01 18.28 15.06
C ASN A 23 -11.81 18.93 14.35
N LYS A 24 -10.62 18.32 14.46
CA LYS A 24 -9.43 18.77 13.73
C LYS A 24 -9.65 18.69 12.21
N LYS A 25 -10.18 17.56 11.71
CA LYS A 25 -10.47 17.39 10.28
C LYS A 25 -11.55 18.37 9.79
N LEU A 26 -12.60 18.59 10.60
CA LEU A 26 -13.65 19.55 10.30
C LEU A 26 -13.08 20.97 10.16
N ALA A 27 -12.24 21.40 11.11
CA ALA A 27 -11.59 22.72 11.07
C ALA A 27 -10.71 22.92 9.82
N GLN A 28 -9.99 21.88 9.41
CA GLN A 28 -9.14 21.90 8.20
C GLN A 28 -9.95 21.88 6.89
N SER A 29 -11.15 21.28 6.90
CA SER A 29 -11.97 21.07 5.70
C SER A 29 -12.64 22.34 5.15
N GLN A 30 -12.60 23.44 5.90
CA GLN A 30 -13.34 24.68 5.62
C GLN A 30 -14.86 24.49 5.45
N CYS A 31 -15.40 23.35 5.90
CA CYS A 31 -16.83 23.09 5.82
C CYS A 31 -17.59 23.94 6.86
N PRO A 32 -18.78 24.47 6.52
CA PRO A 32 -19.51 25.39 7.39
C PRO A 32 -20.07 24.73 8.66
N ASN A 33 -20.30 23.41 8.64
CA ASN A 33 -20.73 22.65 9.82
C ASN A 33 -20.49 21.15 9.63
N PHE A 34 -20.60 20.42 10.74
CA PHE A 34 -20.45 18.97 10.77
C PHE A 34 -21.43 18.26 9.81
N SER A 35 -22.70 18.69 9.73
CA SER A 35 -23.67 18.02 8.85
C SER A 35 -23.35 18.16 7.36
N TYR A 36 -22.69 19.24 6.94
CA TYR A 36 -22.17 19.38 5.58
C TYR A 36 -20.93 18.51 5.39
N TYR A 37 -19.96 18.60 6.30
CA TYR A 37 -18.75 17.78 6.28
C TYR A 37 -19.06 16.29 6.24
N ALA A 38 -19.90 15.79 7.14
CA ALA A 38 -20.28 14.39 7.21
C ALA A 38 -20.94 13.91 5.92
N ARG A 39 -21.83 14.71 5.31
CA ARG A 39 -22.43 14.34 4.02
C ARG A 39 -21.42 14.33 2.89
N LYS A 40 -20.50 15.30 2.85
CA LYS A 40 -19.43 15.33 1.85
C LYS A 40 -18.55 14.09 2.02
N THR A 41 -18.02 13.85 3.21
CA THR A 41 -17.14 12.71 3.53
C THR A 41 -17.81 11.35 3.35
N LEU A 42 -19.05 11.17 3.80
CA LEU A 42 -19.76 9.87 3.74
C LEU A 42 -20.28 9.52 2.34
N LEU A 43 -20.47 10.52 1.47
CA LEU A 43 -21.02 10.34 0.12
C LEU A 43 -19.99 10.63 -0.97
N ASP A 44 -18.74 10.95 -0.61
CA ASP A 44 -17.66 11.18 -1.55
C ASP A 44 -17.25 9.85 -2.19
N PRO A 45 -17.47 9.67 -3.51
CA PRO A 45 -17.11 8.44 -4.21
C PRO A 45 -15.60 8.18 -4.27
N GLY A 46 -14.75 9.20 -4.01
CA GLY A 46 -13.30 9.06 -3.86
C GLY A 46 -12.87 8.61 -2.45
N MET A 47 -13.78 8.60 -1.48
CA MET A 47 -13.58 8.10 -0.12
C MET A 47 -14.16 6.69 0.08
N ASN A 48 -14.31 5.93 -1.00
CA ASN A 48 -14.57 4.50 -0.90
C ASN A 48 -13.42 3.82 -0.16
N PHE A 49 -13.75 2.97 0.81
CA PHE A 49 -12.78 2.21 1.59
C PHE A 49 -11.77 1.55 0.66
N ILE A 50 -10.53 2.06 0.68
CA ILE A 50 -9.40 1.44 0.01
C ILE A 50 -9.15 0.12 0.74
N THR A 51 -9.74 -0.94 0.21
CA THR A 51 -9.43 -2.30 0.66
C THR A 51 -8.26 -2.75 -0.19
N ILE A 52 -7.03 -2.45 0.27
CA ILE A 52 -5.84 -3.00 -0.37
C ILE A 52 -5.86 -4.50 -0.09
N ASP A 53 -6.13 -5.28 -1.12
CA ASP A 53 -5.95 -6.71 -1.08
C ASP A 53 -4.45 -7.03 -0.99
N THR A 54 -3.98 -7.31 0.23
CA THR A 54 -2.57 -7.62 0.47
C THR A 54 -2.22 -9.09 0.21
N ARG A 55 -3.13 -9.91 -0.35
CA ARG A 55 -2.85 -11.33 -0.60
C ARG A 55 -1.61 -11.55 -1.47
N GLY A 56 -1.37 -10.67 -2.45
CA GLY A 56 -0.17 -10.70 -3.31
C GLY A 56 1.15 -10.31 -2.60
N PHE A 57 1.11 -9.79 -1.38
CA PHE A 57 2.34 -9.54 -0.60
C PHE A 57 2.96 -10.83 -0.07
N GLN A 58 2.17 -11.90 0.13
CA GLN A 58 2.73 -13.17 0.58
C GLN A 58 3.62 -13.81 -0.49
N ASP A 59 3.21 -13.73 -1.76
CA ASP A 59 4.02 -14.20 -2.90
C ASP A 59 5.30 -13.38 -3.04
N LEU A 60 5.22 -12.06 -2.87
CA LEU A 60 6.39 -11.18 -2.88
C LEU A 60 7.36 -11.51 -1.72
N ILE A 61 6.84 -11.71 -0.51
CA ILE A 61 7.63 -12.10 0.66
C ILE A 61 8.27 -13.48 0.44
N PHE A 62 7.56 -14.41 -0.19
CA PHE A 62 8.09 -15.73 -0.53
C PHE A 62 9.27 -15.63 -1.49
N GLU A 63 9.14 -14.83 -2.55
CA GLU A 63 10.22 -14.59 -3.50
C GLU A 63 11.44 -13.95 -2.82
N ILE A 64 11.25 -12.92 -1.99
CA ILE A 64 12.33 -12.30 -1.20
C ILE A 64 13.04 -13.32 -0.30
N ARG A 65 12.30 -14.20 0.38
CA ARG A 65 12.88 -15.26 1.21
C ARG A 65 13.69 -16.26 0.38
N ARG A 66 13.21 -16.62 -0.81
CA ARG A 66 13.93 -17.50 -1.74
C ARG A 66 15.26 -16.88 -2.16
N ILE A 67 15.27 -15.58 -2.47
CA ILE A 67 16.48 -14.82 -2.80
C ILE A 67 17.47 -14.81 -1.62
N GLY A 68 17.00 -14.48 -0.43
CA GLY A 68 17.84 -14.47 0.78
C GLY A 68 18.46 -15.83 1.06
N ASN A 69 17.74 -16.91 0.79
CA ASN A 69 18.26 -18.28 0.91
C ASN A 69 19.37 -18.58 -0.11
N ASN A 70 19.22 -18.15 -1.36
CA ASN A 70 20.25 -18.31 -2.39
C ASN A 70 21.52 -17.54 -2.03
N ILE A 71 21.38 -16.29 -1.58
CA ILE A 71 22.51 -15.47 -1.10
C ILE A 71 23.21 -16.14 0.09
N ASN A 72 22.46 -16.70 1.04
CA ASN A 72 23.02 -17.40 2.20
C ASN A 72 23.74 -18.71 1.84
N GLN A 73 23.30 -19.42 0.80
CA GLN A 73 24.00 -20.60 0.29
C GLN A 73 25.33 -20.21 -0.35
N ILE A 74 25.33 -19.11 -1.10
CA ILE A 74 26.52 -18.55 -1.72
C ILE A 74 27.51 -18.10 -0.65
N ALA A 75 27.06 -17.32 0.35
CA ALA A 75 27.91 -16.90 1.46
C ALA A 75 28.53 -18.11 2.20
N ARG A 76 27.77 -19.19 2.37
CA ARG A 76 28.28 -20.44 2.94
C ARG A 76 29.32 -21.13 2.04
N ALA A 77 29.07 -21.21 0.74
CA ALA A 77 30.02 -21.78 -0.22
C ALA A 77 31.34 -20.99 -0.24
N VAL A 78 31.27 -19.66 -0.20
CA VAL A 78 32.43 -18.76 -0.11
C VAL A 78 33.21 -18.98 1.19
N ASN A 79 32.51 -19.06 2.32
CA ASN A 79 33.13 -19.31 3.62
C ASN A 79 33.79 -20.70 3.69
N GLN A 80 33.26 -21.69 2.97
CA GLN A 80 33.81 -23.05 2.92
C GLN A 80 34.94 -23.24 1.90
N SER A 81 34.96 -22.53 0.77
CA SER A 81 35.92 -22.76 -0.32
C SER A 81 37.15 -21.85 -0.29
N HIS A 82 37.12 -20.71 0.42
CA HIS A 82 38.20 -19.70 0.48
C HIS A 82 38.70 -19.13 -0.86
N LEU A 83 38.20 -19.62 -2.00
CA LEU A 83 38.51 -19.17 -3.36
C LEU A 83 37.22 -19.20 -4.18
N LEU A 84 36.76 -18.03 -4.60
CA LEU A 84 35.70 -17.87 -5.60
C LEU A 84 36.35 -17.86 -6.98
N SER A 85 35.81 -18.65 -7.92
CA SER A 85 36.17 -18.48 -9.32
C SER A 85 35.46 -17.25 -9.89
N LEU A 86 36.11 -16.52 -10.80
CA LEU A 86 35.52 -15.37 -11.51
C LEU A 86 34.22 -15.72 -12.24
N GLN A 87 34.08 -16.98 -12.66
CA GLN A 87 32.88 -17.53 -13.29
C GLN A 87 31.68 -17.47 -12.33
N GLN A 88 31.87 -17.95 -11.09
CA GLN A 88 30.82 -17.99 -10.08
C GLN A 88 30.36 -16.59 -9.67
N VAL A 89 31.28 -15.62 -9.60
CA VAL A 89 30.95 -14.21 -9.33
C VAL A 89 30.11 -13.61 -10.46
N LYS A 90 30.43 -13.90 -11.72
CA LYS A 90 29.67 -13.42 -12.87
C LYS A 90 28.25 -14.00 -12.93
N GLU A 91 28.10 -15.30 -12.66
CA GLU A 91 26.78 -15.95 -12.61
C GLU A 91 25.91 -15.36 -11.50
N LEU A 92 26.52 -15.00 -10.37
CA LEU A 92 25.86 -14.30 -9.27
C LEU A 92 25.38 -12.90 -9.64
N GLN A 93 26.25 -12.10 -10.27
CA GLN A 93 25.91 -10.76 -10.72
C GLN A 93 24.76 -10.79 -11.74
N LEU A 94 24.77 -11.76 -12.65
CA LEU A 94 23.69 -11.98 -13.61
C LEU A 94 22.38 -12.37 -12.91
N GLY A 95 22.43 -13.30 -11.95
CA GLY A 95 21.25 -13.71 -11.19
C GLY A 95 20.62 -12.58 -10.39
N ILE A 96 21.43 -11.68 -9.81
CA ILE A 96 20.95 -10.50 -9.08
C ILE A 96 20.33 -9.48 -10.04
N ALA A 97 20.96 -9.23 -11.20
CA ALA A 97 20.46 -8.27 -12.20
C ALA A 97 19.13 -8.72 -12.83
N GLU A 98 18.98 -10.03 -13.12
CA GLU A 98 17.73 -10.61 -13.64
C GLU A 98 16.59 -10.43 -12.62
N LEU A 99 16.91 -10.62 -11.34
CA LEU A 99 15.97 -10.50 -10.23
C LEU A 99 15.51 -9.05 -10.02
N GLU A 100 16.45 -8.11 -10.03
CA GLU A 100 16.16 -6.68 -9.93
C GLU A 100 15.21 -6.23 -11.04
N LYS A 101 15.45 -6.71 -12.27
CA LYS A 101 14.59 -6.45 -13.42
C LYS A 101 13.18 -7.03 -13.25
N GLN A 102 13.06 -8.26 -12.77
CA GLN A 102 11.74 -8.89 -12.55
C GLN A 102 10.94 -8.19 -11.45
N LEU A 103 11.60 -7.81 -10.35
CA LEU A 103 10.96 -7.05 -9.27
C LEU A 103 10.49 -5.68 -9.75
N GLN A 104 11.33 -4.98 -10.53
CA GLN A 104 10.98 -3.68 -11.08
C GLN A 104 9.77 -3.78 -12.02
N GLN A 105 9.74 -4.78 -12.91
CA GLN A 105 8.60 -4.98 -13.82
C GLN A 105 7.30 -5.31 -13.09
N ASP A 106 7.33 -6.21 -12.12
CA ASP A 106 6.13 -6.58 -11.34
C ASP A 106 5.62 -5.39 -10.51
N PHE A 107 6.53 -4.60 -9.94
CA PHE A 107 6.20 -3.38 -9.23
C PHE A 107 5.57 -2.33 -10.16
N ASP A 108 6.16 -2.10 -11.34
CA ASP A 108 5.67 -1.12 -12.31
C ASP A 108 4.28 -1.50 -12.84
N ILE A 109 4.03 -2.79 -13.14
CA ILE A 109 2.70 -3.28 -13.56
C ILE A 109 1.66 -3.04 -12.45
N LYS A 110 2.02 -3.32 -11.19
CA LYS A 110 1.12 -3.11 -10.05
C LYS A 110 0.86 -1.62 -9.81
N CYS A 111 1.88 -0.77 -9.91
CA CYS A 111 1.74 0.68 -9.84
C CYS A 111 0.90 1.25 -10.99
N GLN A 112 1.06 0.74 -12.21
CA GLN A 112 0.26 1.14 -13.36
C GLN A 112 -1.22 0.76 -13.16
N ARG A 113 -1.50 -0.46 -12.72
CA ARG A 113 -2.87 -0.89 -12.38
C ARG A 113 -3.48 0.00 -11.29
N LEU A 114 -2.72 0.35 -10.25
CA LEU A 114 -3.17 1.30 -9.24
C LEU A 114 -3.46 2.68 -9.86
N ARG A 115 -2.62 3.18 -10.76
CA ARG A 115 -2.87 4.46 -11.46
C ARG A 115 -4.07 4.41 -12.40
N GLU A 116 -4.30 3.33 -13.12
CA GLU A 116 -5.45 3.19 -14.01
C GLU A 116 -6.76 3.04 -13.23
N PHE A 117 -6.73 2.34 -12.09
CA PHE A 117 -7.92 2.12 -11.26
C PHE A 117 -8.28 3.32 -10.38
N TYR A 118 -7.30 4.13 -9.96
CA TYR A 118 -7.49 5.25 -9.03
C TYR A 118 -7.16 6.63 -9.62
N GLY A 119 -6.59 6.70 -10.83
CA GLY A 119 -6.09 7.92 -11.46
C GLY A 119 -7.02 8.56 -12.49
N HIS A 120 -8.33 8.40 -12.34
CA HIS A 120 -9.27 9.31 -12.97
C HIS A 120 -9.68 10.41 -11.98
N HIS A 121 -8.94 11.52 -12.07
CA HIS A 121 -9.48 12.85 -11.80
C HIS A 121 -9.88 13.48 -13.14
#